data_AF-A0A8S3D5G8-F1
#
_entry.id   AF-A0A8S3D5G8-F1
#
_cell.length_a   1.000
_cell.length_b   1.000
_cell.length_c   1.000
_cell.angle_alpha   90.00
_cell.angle_beta   90.00
_cell.angle_gamma   90.00
#
_symmetry.space_group_name_H-M   'P 1'
#
loop_
_entity.id
_entity.type
_entity.pdbx_description
1 polymer ?
#
loop_
_entity_poly.entity_id
_entity_poly.type
_entity_poly.pdbx_seq_one_letter_code
_entity_poly.pdbx_strand_id
1 'polypeptide(L)'
;MQLHTISQPWHTIGIDIMGAFPPTARQKRFLLVIVDYFTRWVELFAIKQTTATHIANILIDEIICRYGAPVYILSDNGPQFISHLFNEICANMGINRKFTANYHPQTNMSERVNRTLKAQIAIYAQRRPGLWDKELQKLAFAIRTSVNDTTGETPAYLNLGRDPVIPLDLIIHQPFPDSTSNTPEYKFIQQYRTQLAHDL
;
A
#
# COMPACT_ATOMS: atom_id res chain seq x y z
N MET A 1 20.91 7.35 20.07
CA MET A 1 19.87 7.63 19.05
C MET A 1 19.47 6.31 18.42
N GLN A 2 18.28 5.80 18.68
CA GLN A 2 17.88 4.44 18.27
C GLN A 2 17.48 4.46 16.79
N LEU A 3 18.19 3.70 15.98
CA LEU A 3 18.00 3.60 14.52
C LEU A 3 16.68 2.89 14.24
N HIS A 4 15.74 3.56 13.57
CA HIS A 4 14.45 2.97 13.22
C HIS A 4 14.62 2.05 12.01
N THR A 5 14.87 0.78 12.30
CA THR A 5 15.08 -0.26 11.28
C THR A 5 13.73 -0.80 10.83
N ILE A 6 13.47 -0.75 9.52
CA ILE A 6 12.28 -1.34 8.90
C ILE A 6 12.73 -2.68 8.32
N SER A 7 12.35 -3.78 8.95
CA SER A 7 12.89 -5.12 8.66
C SER A 7 11.92 -6.10 8.00
N GLN A 8 10.62 -5.77 7.94
CA GLN A 8 9.60 -6.66 7.40
C GLN A 8 8.43 -5.89 6.77
N PRO A 9 7.68 -6.50 5.84
CA PRO A 9 6.44 -5.93 5.29
C PRO A 9 5.48 -5.48 6.39
N TRP A 10 4.82 -4.35 6.19
CA TRP A 10 3.78 -3.79 7.06
C TRP A 10 4.23 -3.42 8.47
N HIS A 11 5.52 -3.50 8.80
CA HIS A 11 6.04 -3.03 10.08
C HIS A 11 5.83 -1.52 10.27
N THR A 12 6.03 -0.74 9.20
CA THR A 12 5.89 0.71 9.23
C THR A 12 5.18 1.18 7.99
N ILE A 13 4.04 1.84 8.20
CA ILE A 13 3.26 2.43 7.12
C ILE A 13 3.28 3.94 7.20
N GLY A 14 3.22 4.58 6.03
CA GLY A 14 2.96 6.00 5.89
C GLY A 14 1.51 6.21 5.49
N ILE A 15 0.83 7.12 6.17
CA ILE A 15 -0.55 7.51 5.85
C ILE A 15 -0.59 9.00 5.52
N ASP A 16 -1.27 9.33 4.42
CA ASP A 16 -1.33 10.70 3.92
C ASP A 16 -2.65 10.97 3.20
N ILE A 17 -3.08 12.22 3.18
CA ILE A 17 -4.31 12.64 2.52
C ILE A 17 -4.03 13.76 1.55
N MET A 18 -4.48 13.57 0.31
CA MET A 18 -4.38 14.58 -0.73
C MET A 18 -5.74 15.16 -1.07
N GLY A 19 -5.74 16.45 -1.44
CA GLY A 19 -6.90 17.19 -1.88
C GLY A 19 -7.11 18.49 -1.08
N ALA A 20 -8.29 19.09 -1.15
CA ALA A 20 -9.45 18.63 -1.90
C ALA A 20 -9.24 18.72 -3.43
N PHE A 21 -9.53 17.64 -4.14
CA PHE A 21 -9.67 17.62 -5.60
C PHE A 21 -11.08 18.07 -6.02
N PRO A 22 -11.29 18.45 -7.30
CA PRO A 22 -12.63 18.57 -7.86
C PRO A 22 -13.43 17.29 -7.62
N PRO A 23 -14.67 17.39 -7.10
CA PRO A 23 -15.45 16.22 -6.72
C PRO A 23 -15.79 15.36 -7.94
N THR A 24 -15.74 14.05 -7.76
CA THR A 24 -16.24 13.10 -8.79
C THR A 24 -17.76 13.01 -8.77
N ALA A 25 -18.35 12.31 -9.75
CA ALA A 25 -19.78 12.00 -9.75
C ALA A 25 -20.22 11.25 -8.46
N ARG A 26 -19.31 10.48 -7.84
CA ARG A 26 -19.54 9.80 -6.56
C ARG A 26 -19.21 10.68 -5.35
N GLN A 27 -19.00 11.97 -5.54
CA GLN A 27 -18.67 12.97 -4.52
C GLN A 27 -17.34 12.69 -3.77
N LYS A 28 -16.43 11.91 -4.39
CA LYS A 28 -15.10 11.70 -3.85
C LYS A 28 -14.25 12.93 -4.14
N ARG A 29 -13.56 13.43 -3.12
CA ARG A 29 -12.80 14.69 -3.20
C ARG A 29 -11.45 14.65 -2.48
N PHE A 30 -11.16 13.58 -1.75
CA PHE A 30 -9.86 13.35 -1.14
C PHE A 30 -9.35 11.97 -1.49
N LEU A 31 -8.04 11.84 -1.52
CA LEU A 31 -7.36 10.57 -1.69
C LEU A 31 -6.57 10.26 -0.42
N LEU A 32 -6.90 9.15 0.23
CA LEU A 32 -6.08 8.56 1.28
C LEU A 32 -5.06 7.63 0.63
N VAL A 33 -3.79 7.86 0.93
CA VAL A 33 -2.67 7.06 0.46
C VAL A 33 -2.02 6.39 1.65
N ILE A 34 -1.91 5.07 1.60
CA ILE A 34 -1.19 4.27 2.59
C ILE A 34 -0.04 3.58 1.88
N VAL A 35 1.18 3.70 2.42
CA VAL A 35 2.39 3.13 1.82
C VAL A 35 3.10 2.27 2.85
N ASP A 36 3.34 1.00 2.55
CA ASP A 36 4.27 0.18 3.32
C ASP A 36 5.71 0.58 2.97
N TYR A 37 6.49 0.95 3.99
CA TYR A 37 7.85 1.44 3.75
C TYR A 37 8.85 0.33 3.40
N PHE A 38 8.56 -0.93 3.74
CA PHE A 38 9.44 -2.05 3.43
C PHE A 38 9.30 -2.46 1.96
N THR A 39 8.10 -2.85 1.55
CA THR A 39 7.82 -3.37 0.20
C THR A 39 7.58 -2.28 -0.83
N ARG A 40 7.33 -1.03 -0.40
CA ARG A 40 6.79 0.06 -1.25
C ARG A 40 5.37 -0.20 -1.77
N TRP A 41 4.65 -1.16 -1.18
CA TRP A 41 3.26 -1.40 -1.52
C TRP A 41 2.41 -0.18 -1.19
N VAL A 42 1.47 0.16 -2.09
CA VAL A 42 0.55 1.28 -1.91
C VAL A 42 -0.88 0.80 -1.82
N GLU A 43 -1.68 1.39 -0.96
CA GLU A 43 -3.14 1.32 -0.93
C GLU A 43 -3.74 2.71 -1.14
N LEU A 44 -4.69 2.82 -2.07
CA LEU A 44 -5.26 4.09 -2.53
C LEU A 44 -6.78 4.10 -2.36
N PHE A 45 -7.30 5.02 -1.54
CA PHE A 45 -8.73 5.12 -1.26
C PHE A 45 -9.28 6.50 -1.61
N ALA A 46 -10.22 6.55 -2.57
CA ALA A 46 -11.02 7.74 -2.81
C ALA A 46 -12.05 7.92 -1.68
N ILE A 47 -11.97 9.03 -0.95
CA ILE A 47 -12.86 9.32 0.19
C ILE A 47 -13.60 10.65 0.02
N LYS A 48 -14.75 10.77 0.69
CA LYS A 48 -15.59 11.98 0.69
C LYS A 48 -15.21 12.94 1.81
N GLN A 49 -14.78 12.38 2.93
CA GLN A 49 -14.56 13.05 4.20
C GLN A 49 -13.26 12.55 4.82
N THR A 50 -12.57 13.40 5.56
CA THR A 50 -11.25 13.13 6.17
C THR A 50 -11.34 13.02 7.69
N THR A 51 -12.53 12.78 8.24
CA THR A 51 -12.70 12.64 9.69
C THR A 51 -11.88 11.50 10.26
N ALA A 52 -11.37 11.64 11.47
CA ALA A 52 -10.60 10.62 12.18
C ALA A 52 -11.29 9.25 12.21
N THR A 53 -12.59 9.21 12.54
CA THR A 53 -13.39 7.96 12.56
C THR A 53 -13.41 7.25 11.22
N HIS A 54 -13.64 8.01 10.13
CA HIS A 54 -13.69 7.43 8.79
C HIS A 54 -12.34 6.83 8.37
N ILE A 55 -11.24 7.51 8.69
CA ILE A 55 -9.90 7.03 8.38
C ILE A 55 -9.54 5.81 9.23
N ALA A 56 -9.90 5.83 10.52
CA ALA A 56 -9.67 4.69 11.41
C ALA A 56 -10.41 3.44 10.91
N ASN A 57 -11.67 3.57 10.48
CA ASN A 57 -12.41 2.43 9.92
C ASN A 57 -11.73 1.87 8.67
N ILE A 58 -11.29 2.74 7.73
CA ILE A 58 -10.53 2.29 6.56
C ILE A 58 -9.24 1.58 6.98
N LEU A 59 -8.50 2.12 7.95
CA LEU A 59 -7.27 1.49 8.45
C LEU A 59 -7.55 0.10 9.02
N ILE A 60 -8.61 -0.06 9.81
CA ILE A 60 -8.99 -1.36 10.39
C ILE A 60 -9.41 -2.34 9.29
N ASP A 61 -10.43 -1.99 8.52
CA ASP A 61 -11.11 -2.89 7.59
C ASP A 61 -10.22 -3.25 6.39
N GLU A 62 -9.48 -2.27 5.85
CA GLU A 62 -8.76 -2.42 4.59
C GLU A 62 -7.27 -2.68 4.77
N ILE A 63 -6.69 -2.36 5.94
CA ILE A 63 -5.27 -2.58 6.19
C ILE A 63 -5.07 -3.66 7.25
N ILE A 64 -5.56 -3.45 8.46
CA ILE A 64 -5.27 -4.34 9.59
C ILE A 64 -5.86 -5.73 9.35
N CYS A 65 -7.12 -5.82 8.91
CA CYS A 65 -7.78 -7.09 8.65
C CYS A 65 -7.17 -7.86 7.45
N ARG A 66 -6.41 -7.19 6.58
CA ARG A 66 -5.86 -7.77 5.34
C ARG A 66 -4.36 -8.08 5.42
N TYR A 67 -3.61 -7.26 6.15
CA TYR A 67 -2.15 -7.32 6.21
C TYR A 67 -1.60 -7.45 7.64
N GLY A 68 -2.45 -7.30 8.66
CA GLY A 68 -2.06 -7.23 10.06
C GLY A 68 -1.81 -5.80 10.55
N ALA A 69 -1.70 -5.66 11.87
CA ALA A 69 -1.48 -4.35 12.50
C ALA A 69 -0.01 -3.89 12.32
N PRO A 70 0.22 -2.64 11.87
CA PRO A 70 1.56 -2.10 11.80
C PRO A 70 2.10 -1.75 13.19
N VAL A 71 3.42 -1.85 13.37
CA VAL A 71 4.07 -1.40 14.61
C VAL A 71 4.12 0.12 14.66
N TYR A 72 4.35 0.76 13.51
CA TYR A 72 4.44 2.21 13.38
C TYR A 72 3.56 2.77 12.27
N ILE A 73 2.84 3.86 12.58
CA ILE A 73 2.17 4.72 11.60
C ILE A 73 2.86 6.07 11.55
N LEU A 74 3.28 6.46 10.35
CA LEU A 74 3.85 7.76 10.05
C LEU A 74 2.81 8.63 9.35
N SER A 75 2.47 9.77 9.92
CA SER A 75 1.53 10.73 9.32
C SER A 75 2.06 12.15 9.37
N ASP A 76 1.47 13.06 8.58
CA ASP A 76 1.64 14.49 8.83
C ASP A 76 0.87 14.93 10.09
N ASN A 77 0.98 16.23 10.43
CA ASN A 77 0.24 16.85 11.53
C ASN A 77 -1.21 17.22 11.13
N GLY A 78 -1.80 16.56 10.13
CA GLY A 78 -3.17 16.80 9.74
C GLY A 78 -4.15 16.59 10.92
N PRO A 79 -5.20 17.42 11.04
CA PRO A 79 -6.12 17.42 12.20
C PRO A 79 -6.73 16.05 12.49
N GLN A 80 -7.03 15.29 11.44
CA GLN A 80 -7.56 13.95 11.53
C GLN A 80 -6.61 12.97 12.22
N PHE A 81 -5.31 13.10 11.96
CA PHE A 81 -4.31 12.24 12.55
C PHE A 81 -4.02 12.70 13.97
N ILE A 82 -3.83 14.00 14.25
CA ILE A 82 -3.55 14.47 15.63
C ILE A 82 -4.75 14.38 16.58
N SER A 83 -5.94 14.02 16.09
CA SER A 83 -7.14 13.90 16.92
C SER A 83 -6.97 12.91 18.08
N HIS A 84 -7.64 13.21 19.21
CA HIS A 84 -7.69 12.32 20.37
C HIS A 84 -8.21 10.93 20.01
N LEU A 85 -9.29 10.88 19.22
CA LEU A 85 -9.90 9.64 18.77
C LEU A 85 -8.91 8.75 18.01
N PHE A 86 -8.20 9.31 17.02
CA PHE A 86 -7.25 8.52 16.25
C PHE A 86 -6.07 8.06 17.12
N ASN A 87 -5.69 8.86 18.12
CA ASN A 87 -4.68 8.48 19.11
C ASN A 87 -5.14 7.30 19.98
N GLU A 88 -6.34 7.36 20.53
CA GLU A 88 -6.91 6.28 21.36
C GLU A 88 -7.05 4.97 20.57
N ILE A 89 -7.53 5.04 19.32
CA ILE A 89 -7.67 3.86 18.47
C ILE A 89 -6.30 3.20 18.25
N CYS A 90 -5.27 3.98 17.92
CA CYS A 90 -3.92 3.43 17.74
C CYS A 90 -3.36 2.86 19.05
N ALA A 91 -3.54 3.56 20.18
CA ALA A 91 -3.07 3.11 21.48
C ALA A 91 -3.73 1.78 21.90
N ASN A 92 -5.04 1.64 21.70
CA ASN A 92 -5.79 0.41 22.00
C ASN A 92 -5.35 -0.78 21.14
N MET A 93 -4.78 -0.52 19.95
CA MET A 93 -4.23 -1.54 19.06
C MET A 93 -2.72 -1.77 19.25
N GLY A 94 -2.08 -1.06 20.20
CA GLY A 94 -0.63 -1.13 20.40
C GLY A 94 0.20 -0.51 19.27
N ILE A 95 -0.40 0.34 18.45
CA ILE A 95 0.24 0.97 17.29
C ILE A 95 0.95 2.26 17.72
N ASN A 96 2.25 2.34 17.44
CA ASN A 96 3.04 3.54 17.74
C ASN A 96 2.88 4.58 16.63
N ARG A 97 2.63 5.81 17.03
CA ARG A 97 2.44 6.92 16.09
C ARG A 97 3.67 7.81 16.05
N LYS A 98 4.11 8.22 14.85
CA LYS A 98 5.14 9.26 14.69
C LYS A 98 4.71 10.26 13.63
N PHE A 99 5.00 11.51 13.87
CA PHE A 99 4.71 12.58 12.93
C PHE A 99 5.93 12.84 12.05
N THR A 100 5.71 13.02 10.74
CA THR A 100 6.77 13.19 9.75
C THR A 100 7.69 14.38 10.03
N ALA A 101 7.19 15.45 10.65
CA ALA A 101 8.00 16.59 11.07
C ALA A 101 9.10 16.23 12.09
N ASN A 102 8.91 15.16 12.86
CA ASN A 102 9.83 14.68 13.90
C ASN A 102 10.49 13.35 13.53
N TYR A 103 10.21 12.81 12.34
CA TYR A 103 10.69 11.51 11.92
C TYR A 103 11.85 11.67 10.93
N HIS A 104 13.03 11.18 11.33
CA HIS A 104 14.20 11.09 10.46
C HIS A 104 14.34 9.63 9.98
N PRO A 105 13.71 9.24 8.85
CA PRO A 105 14.02 7.96 8.24
C PRO A 105 15.48 7.99 7.85
N GLN A 106 16.26 6.98 8.25
CA GLN A 106 17.69 6.83 7.95
C GLN A 106 18.01 6.75 6.44
N THR A 107 17.04 6.93 5.56
CA THR A 107 17.22 7.04 4.11
C THR A 107 16.39 8.20 3.57
N ASN A 108 17.02 9.38 3.44
CA ASN A 108 16.47 10.57 2.76
C ASN A 108 15.92 10.25 1.34
N MET A 109 16.38 9.17 0.73
CA MET A 109 15.92 8.70 -0.59
C MET A 109 14.48 8.16 -0.56
N SER A 110 14.10 7.43 0.49
CA SER A 110 12.77 6.82 0.60
C SER A 110 11.65 7.86 0.76
N GLU A 111 11.93 8.94 1.50
CA GLU A 111 10.98 10.04 1.67
C GLU A 111 10.77 10.82 0.37
N ARG A 112 11.84 11.07 -0.39
CA ARG A 112 11.76 11.74 -1.69
C ARG A 112 11.00 10.89 -2.71
N VAL A 113 11.26 9.58 -2.78
CA VAL A 113 10.54 8.66 -3.68
C VAL A 113 9.06 8.59 -3.31
N ASN A 114 8.73 8.46 -2.02
CA ASN A 114 7.34 8.49 -1.58
C ASN A 114 6.66 9.83 -1.92
N ARG A 115 7.38 10.95 -1.81
CA ARG A 115 6.87 12.27 -2.21
C ARG A 115 6.63 12.37 -3.72
N THR A 116 7.54 11.83 -4.54
CA THR A 116 7.38 11.78 -6.00
C THR A 116 6.20 10.92 -6.40
N LEU A 117 6.08 9.71 -5.82
CA LEU A 117 4.97 8.80 -6.07
C LEU A 117 3.63 9.47 -5.72
N LYS A 118 3.58 10.11 -4.55
CA LYS A 118 2.43 10.90 -4.11
C LYS A 118 2.07 12.02 -5.08
N ALA A 119 3.07 12.78 -5.56
CA ALA A 119 2.86 13.83 -6.54
C ALA A 119 2.34 13.30 -7.88
N GLN A 120 2.87 12.17 -8.36
CA GLN A 120 2.40 11.50 -9.58
C GLN A 120 0.94 11.06 -9.45
N ILE A 121 0.57 10.48 -8.30
CA ILE A 121 -0.81 10.08 -8.03
C ILE A 121 -1.75 11.31 -7.98
N ALA A 122 -1.32 12.41 -7.35
CA ALA A 122 -2.08 13.65 -7.32
C ALA A 122 -2.27 14.24 -8.73
N ILE A 123 -1.23 14.27 -9.57
CA ILE A 123 -1.29 14.72 -10.96
C ILE A 123 -2.26 13.85 -11.76
N TYR A 124 -2.19 12.53 -11.60
CA TYR A 124 -3.12 11.60 -12.25
C TYR A 124 -4.58 11.91 -11.88
N ALA A 125 -4.85 12.15 -10.60
CA ALA A 125 -6.18 12.51 -10.13
C ALA A 125 -6.68 13.84 -10.70
N GLN A 126 -5.81 14.86 -10.75
CA GLN A 126 -6.14 16.17 -11.30
C GLN A 126 -6.39 16.15 -12.81
N ARG A 127 -5.63 15.37 -13.58
CA ARG A 127 -5.75 15.29 -15.05
C ARG A 127 -6.99 14.55 -15.54
N ARG A 128 -7.67 13.79 -14.66
CA ARG A 128 -8.90 13.06 -14.98
C ARG A 128 -10.05 13.44 -14.05
N PRO A 129 -10.49 14.71 -14.09
CA PRO A 129 -11.59 15.16 -13.25
C PRO A 129 -12.84 14.30 -13.50
N GLY A 130 -13.51 13.88 -12.43
CA GLY A 130 -14.72 13.04 -12.52
C GLY A 130 -14.51 11.53 -12.64
N LEU A 131 -13.32 11.05 -13.06
CA LEU A 131 -13.06 9.63 -13.30
C LEU A 131 -11.96 9.03 -12.41
N TRP A 132 -11.12 9.86 -11.80
CA TRP A 132 -9.94 9.40 -11.07
C TRP A 132 -10.26 8.34 -10.01
N ASP A 133 -11.38 8.49 -9.31
CA ASP A 133 -11.84 7.57 -8.26
C ASP A 133 -12.20 6.17 -8.78
N LYS A 134 -12.57 6.03 -10.06
CA LYS A 134 -12.85 4.73 -10.70
C LYS A 134 -11.59 4.03 -11.19
N GLU A 135 -10.55 4.81 -11.47
CA GLU A 135 -9.31 4.31 -12.06
C GLU A 135 -8.19 4.06 -11.03
N LEU A 136 -8.41 4.43 -9.75
CA LEU A 136 -7.40 4.32 -8.69
C LEU A 136 -6.79 2.92 -8.57
N GLN A 137 -7.60 1.87 -8.68
CA GLN A 137 -7.09 0.51 -8.54
C GLN A 137 -6.20 0.10 -9.72
N LYS A 138 -6.44 0.63 -10.92
CA LYS A 138 -5.54 0.42 -12.07
C LYS A 138 -4.21 1.14 -11.86
N LEU A 139 -4.25 2.36 -11.32
CA LEU A 139 -3.05 3.10 -10.95
C LEU A 139 -2.26 2.38 -9.85
N ALA A 140 -2.93 1.94 -8.78
CA ALA A 140 -2.32 1.18 -7.70
C ALA A 140 -1.68 -0.11 -8.22
N PHE A 141 -2.39 -0.84 -9.09
CA PHE A 141 -1.87 -2.05 -9.72
C PHE A 141 -0.61 -1.76 -10.53
N ALA A 142 -0.62 -0.74 -11.40
CA ALA A 142 0.55 -0.34 -12.18
C ALA A 142 1.76 -0.01 -11.30
N ILE A 143 1.55 0.70 -10.18
CA ILE A 143 2.62 1.00 -9.21
C ILE A 143 3.13 -0.30 -8.57
N ARG A 144 2.23 -1.20 -8.15
CA ARG A 144 2.59 -2.45 -7.46
C ARG A 144 3.36 -3.43 -8.36
N THR A 145 3.13 -3.40 -9.67
CA THR A 145 3.80 -4.29 -10.63
C THR A 145 4.98 -3.64 -11.37
N SER A 146 5.31 -2.39 -11.07
CA SER A 146 6.49 -1.73 -11.64
C SER A 146 7.69 -1.90 -10.71
N VAL A 147 8.86 -2.20 -11.27
CA VAL A 147 10.11 -2.26 -10.50
C VAL A 147 10.34 -0.92 -9.82
N ASN A 148 10.59 -0.96 -8.51
CA ASN A 148 10.88 0.24 -7.74
C ASN A 148 12.39 0.48 -7.67
N ASP A 149 12.84 1.66 -8.09
CA ASP A 149 14.27 2.02 -8.14
C ASP A 149 15.01 1.88 -6.80
N THR A 150 14.30 1.99 -5.67
CA THR A 150 14.93 1.90 -4.33
C THR A 150 15.14 0.45 -3.91
N THR A 151 14.21 -0.44 -4.23
CA THR A 151 14.29 -1.85 -3.82
C THR A 151 14.90 -2.75 -4.89
N GLY A 152 14.91 -2.32 -6.16
CA GLY A 152 15.32 -3.14 -7.30
C GLY A 152 14.30 -4.23 -7.68
N GLU A 153 13.16 -4.28 -6.99
CA GLU A 153 12.11 -5.31 -7.13
C GLU A 153 10.72 -4.66 -7.22
N THR A 154 9.72 -5.41 -7.69
CA THR A 154 8.34 -4.92 -7.68
C THR A 154 7.78 -4.94 -6.24
N PRO A 155 6.93 -3.97 -5.87
CA PRO A 155 6.22 -4.04 -4.59
C PRO A 155 5.37 -5.31 -4.45
N ALA A 156 4.83 -5.82 -5.56
CA ALA A 156 4.02 -7.03 -5.53
C ALA A 156 4.82 -8.29 -5.22
N TYR A 157 6.01 -8.45 -5.79
CA TYR A 157 6.90 -9.54 -5.43
C TYR A 157 7.28 -9.48 -3.95
N LEU A 158 7.68 -8.32 -3.45
CA LEU A 158 8.07 -8.15 -2.05
C LEU A 158 6.92 -8.34 -1.05
N ASN A 159 5.68 -8.03 -1.45
CA ASN A 159 4.52 -8.11 -0.57
C ASN A 159 3.76 -9.44 -0.66
N LEU A 160 3.65 -10.02 -1.85
CA LEU A 160 2.88 -11.22 -2.14
C LEU A 160 3.75 -12.47 -2.33
N GLY A 161 5.07 -12.31 -2.41
CA GLY A 161 6.02 -13.37 -2.76
C GLY A 161 5.97 -13.78 -4.24
N ARG A 162 5.26 -13.03 -5.08
CA ARG A 162 5.13 -13.28 -6.53
C ARG A 162 4.70 -12.04 -7.27
N ASP A 163 5.05 -11.97 -8.55
CA ASP A 163 4.44 -11.01 -9.45
C ASP A 163 3.03 -11.47 -9.88
N PRO A 164 2.03 -10.56 -9.88
CA PRO A 164 0.75 -10.80 -10.51
C PRO A 164 0.91 -10.92 -12.03
N VAL A 165 0.19 -11.86 -12.62
CA VAL A 165 0.07 -11.97 -14.08
C VAL A 165 -0.69 -10.74 -14.59
N ILE A 166 -0.06 -9.95 -15.45
CA ILE A 166 -0.73 -8.81 -16.08
C ILE A 166 -1.41 -9.26 -17.39
N PRO A 167 -2.48 -8.57 -17.85
CA PRO A 167 -3.15 -8.96 -19.10
C PRO A 167 -2.20 -9.05 -20.30
N LEU A 168 -1.15 -8.22 -20.33
CA LEU A 168 -0.15 -8.25 -21.39
C LEU A 168 0.64 -9.57 -21.41
N ASP A 169 0.91 -10.16 -20.25
CA ASP A 169 1.59 -11.47 -20.16
C ASP A 169 0.74 -12.56 -20.82
N LEU A 170 -0.58 -12.54 -20.63
CA LEU A 170 -1.49 -13.52 -21.23
C LEU A 170 -1.62 -13.33 -22.75
N ILE A 171 -1.44 -12.12 -23.25
CA ILE A 171 -1.52 -11.80 -24.68
C ILE A 171 -0.22 -12.17 -25.40
N ILE A 172 0.94 -11.96 -24.76
CA ILE A 172 2.26 -12.16 -25.35
C ILE A 172 2.85 -13.55 -25.03
N HIS A 173 2.49 -14.19 -23.91
CA HIS A 173 3.08 -15.46 -23.43
C HIS A 173 2.01 -16.54 -23.17
N GLN A 174 2.23 -17.73 -23.76
CA GLN A 174 1.77 -19.03 -23.24
C GLN A 174 3.00 -19.96 -23.18
N PRO A 175 3.18 -20.85 -22.19
CA PRO A 175 2.61 -20.98 -20.85
C PRO A 175 3.52 -20.37 -19.76
N PHE A 176 3.03 -20.33 -18.52
CA PHE A 176 3.80 -19.92 -17.35
C PHE A 176 5.09 -20.73 -17.22
N PRO A 177 6.25 -20.09 -16.98
CA PRO A 177 7.45 -20.84 -16.66
C PRO A 177 7.21 -21.62 -15.36
N ASP A 178 7.33 -22.95 -15.44
CA ASP A 178 7.46 -23.79 -14.24
C ASP A 178 8.70 -23.33 -13.49
N SER A 179 8.50 -22.61 -12.39
CA SER A 179 9.60 -22.18 -11.54
C SER A 179 10.16 -23.40 -10.80
N THR A 180 11.25 -23.97 -11.32
CA THR A 180 11.99 -25.10 -10.74
C THR A 180 12.73 -24.70 -9.46
N SER A 181 12.01 -24.28 -8.42
CA SER A 181 12.59 -24.06 -7.09
C SER A 181 12.35 -25.29 -6.21
N ASN A 182 13.40 -25.93 -5.71
CA ASN A 182 13.28 -27.19 -4.96
C ASN A 182 13.05 -26.96 -3.45
N THR A 183 12.33 -25.89 -3.09
CA THR A 183 12.09 -25.53 -1.68
C THR A 183 10.98 -26.40 -1.06
N PRO A 184 10.97 -26.61 0.27
CA PRO A 184 9.89 -27.32 0.94
C PRO A 184 8.50 -26.74 0.64
N GLU A 185 8.38 -25.42 0.54
CA GLU A 185 7.14 -24.71 0.22
C GLU A 185 6.68 -25.02 -1.21
N TYR A 186 7.61 -25.06 -2.17
CA TYR A 186 7.29 -25.42 -3.55
C TYR A 186 6.80 -26.87 -3.64
N LYS A 187 7.46 -27.81 -2.95
CA LYS A 187 7.02 -29.21 -2.91
C LYS A 187 5.61 -29.35 -2.34
N PHE A 188 5.32 -28.63 -1.26
CA PHE A 188 3.96 -28.59 -0.69
C PHE A 188 2.94 -28.03 -1.68
N ILE A 189 3.24 -26.90 -2.34
CA ILE A 189 2.35 -26.30 -3.34
C ILE A 189 2.10 -27.25 -4.50
N GLN A 190 3.13 -27.95 -4.99
CA GLN A 190 2.97 -28.92 -6.07
C GLN A 190 2.14 -30.13 -5.65
N GLN A 191 2.38 -30.68 -4.45
CA GLN A 191 1.54 -31.75 -3.90
C GLN A 191 0.07 -31.32 -3.78
N TYR A 192 -0.17 -30.11 -3.27
CA TYR A 192 -1.52 -29.55 -3.15
C TYR A 192 -2.19 -29.35 -4.51
N ARG A 193 -1.45 -28.87 -5.52
CA ARG A 193 -1.96 -28.76 -6.90
C ARG A 193 -2.35 -30.11 -7.48
N THR A 194 -1.52 -31.14 -7.28
CA THR A 194 -1.82 -32.49 -7.74
C THR A 194 -3.06 -33.05 -7.05
N GLN A 195 -3.22 -32.81 -5.74
CA GLN A 195 -4.41 -33.23 -5.00
C GLN A 195 -5.68 -32.52 -5.49
N LEU A 196 -5.64 -31.19 -5.66
CA LEU A 196 -6.77 -30.43 -6.20
C LEU A 196 -7.19 -30.89 -7.61
N ALA A 197 -6.23 -31.23 -8.46
CA ALA A 197 -6.51 -31.71 -9.81
C ALA A 197 -7.15 -33.11 -9.84
N HIS A 198 -6.98 -33.89 -8.76
CA HIS A 198 -7.65 -35.19 -8.60
C HIS A 198 -9.06 -35.06 -8.01
N ASP A 199 -9.34 -34.01 -7.26
CA ASP A 199 -10.61 -33.77 -6.56
C ASP A 199 -11.64 -32.96 -7.40
N LEU A 200 -11.24 -32.46 -8.57
CA LEU A 200 -12.06 -31.71 -9.55
C LEU A 200 -12.45 -32.59 -10.74
#